data_AF-A0A8H6I4A5-F1
#
_entry.id   AF-A0A8H6I4A5-F1
#
_cell.length_a   1.000
_cell.length_b   1.000
_cell.length_c   1.000
_cell.angle_alpha   90.00
_cell.angle_beta   90.00
_cell.angle_gamma   90.00
#
_symmetry.space_group_name_H-M   'P 1'
#
loop_
_entity.id
_entity.type
_entity.pdbx_description
1 polymer ?
#
loop_
_entity_poly.entity_id
_entity_poly.type
_entity_poly.pdbx_seq_one_letter_code
_entity_poly.pdbx_strand_id
1 'polypeptide(L)' 'MPGEGAKGKGTIVGYVGLDLNSDQGVKGAIELRRMGVSIHHRRRGIGAQLLRAVIASTRRSSPSSN' A
#
# COMPACT_ATOMS: atom_id res chain seq x y z
N MET A 1 -29.12 29.39 -5.87
CA MET A 1 -27.73 29.19 -6.31
C MET A 1 -27.33 27.75 -5.99
N PRO A 2 -27.19 26.84 -6.98
CA PRO A 2 -26.67 25.50 -6.71
C PRO A 2 -25.16 25.60 -6.50
N GLY A 3 -24.70 25.32 -5.28
CA GLY A 3 -23.28 25.36 -4.90
C GLY A 3 -22.52 24.15 -5.44
N GLU A 4 -21.44 24.43 -6.14
CA GLU A 4 -20.42 23.52 -6.65
C GLU A 4 -20.05 22.37 -5.70
N GLY A 5 -19.98 21.17 -6.26
CA GLY A 5 -19.56 19.96 -5.57
C GLY A 5 -18.17 20.12 -4.96
N ALA A 6 -18.12 20.16 -3.62
CA ALA A 6 -16.89 19.96 -2.87
C ALA A 6 -16.35 18.56 -3.18
N LYS A 7 -15.38 18.45 -4.09
CA LYS A 7 -14.52 17.26 -4.17
C LYS A 7 -13.78 17.18 -2.84
N GLY A 8 -14.32 16.38 -1.92
CA GLY A 8 -13.76 16.19 -0.59
C GLY A 8 -12.28 15.84 -0.69
N LYS A 9 -11.43 16.61 -0.01
CA LYS A 9 -10.01 16.29 0.12
C LYS A 9 -9.92 14.89 0.75
N GLY A 10 -9.50 13.90 -0.03
CA GLY A 10 -9.39 12.52 0.47
C GLY A 10 -8.45 12.47 1.67
N THR A 11 -8.92 11.96 2.79
CA THR A 11 -8.12 11.82 4.01
C THR A 11 -7.26 10.57 3.93
N ILE A 12 -5.95 10.71 4.15
CA ILE A 12 -5.04 9.56 4.26
C ILE A 12 -5.25 8.91 5.63
N VAL A 13 -5.67 7.64 5.64
CA VAL A 13 -6.00 6.89 6.86
C VAL A 13 -5.10 5.67 7.11
N GLY A 14 -4.17 5.39 6.21
CA GLY A 14 -3.21 4.31 6.35
C GLY A 14 -2.11 4.35 5.29
N TYR A 15 -1.06 3.56 5.52
CA TYR A 15 0.10 3.44 4.64
C TYR A 15 0.70 2.03 4.72
N VAL A 16 1.43 1.66 3.68
CA VAL A 16 2.27 0.47 3.62
C VAL A 16 3.56 0.81 2.86
N GLY A 17 4.70 0.38 3.38
CA GLY A 17 6.02 0.62 2.82
C GLY A 17 6.75 -0.71 2.63
N LEU A 18 7.30 -0.88 1.43
CA LEU A 18 8.03 -2.06 0.99
C LEU A 18 9.47 -1.71 0.70
N ASP A 19 10.35 -2.70 0.88
CA ASP A 19 11.75 -2.65 0.51
C ASP A 19 12.00 -3.73 -0.54
N LEU A 20 12.43 -3.29 -1.73
CA LEU A 20 12.66 -4.15 -2.89
C LEU A 20 14.08 -4.73 -2.92
N ASN A 21 14.97 -4.22 -2.06
CA ASN A 21 16.37 -4.59 -1.98
C ASN A 21 16.66 -5.26 -0.64
N SER A 22 15.81 -6.21 -0.24
CA SER A 22 16.07 -6.99 0.97
C SER A 22 17.41 -7.73 0.80
N ASP A 23 18.40 -7.31 1.59
CA ASP A 23 19.80 -7.74 1.57
C ASP A 23 20.00 -9.23 1.96
N GLN A 24 18.90 -9.99 2.06
CA GLN A 24 18.89 -11.41 2.45
C GLN A 24 19.26 -12.38 1.33
N GLY A 25 19.83 -11.91 0.22
CA GLY A 25 20.31 -12.77 -0.88
C GLY A 25 19.21 -13.51 -1.65
N VAL A 26 17.93 -13.26 -1.36
CA VAL A 26 16.80 -13.86 -2.10
C VAL A 26 16.44 -12.93 -3.26
N LYS A 27 16.87 -13.29 -4.47
CA LYS A 27 16.56 -12.53 -5.69
C LYS A 27 15.05 -12.42 -5.88
N GLY A 28 14.53 -11.19 -5.91
CA GLY A 28 13.10 -10.92 -6.06
C GLY A 28 12.29 -10.95 -4.76
N ALA A 29 12.93 -11.05 -3.59
CA ALA A 29 12.24 -10.87 -2.31
C ALA A 29 11.87 -9.40 -2.09
N ILE A 30 10.66 -9.19 -1.55
CA ILE A 30 10.14 -7.87 -1.18
C ILE A 30 9.77 -7.93 0.29
N GLU A 31 10.35 -7.05 1.07
CA GLU A 31 10.16 -7.00 2.51
C GLU A 31 9.16 -5.91 2.89
N LEU A 32 8.16 -6.24 3.70
CA LEU A 32 7.27 -5.24 4.28
C LEU A 32 7.97 -4.62 5.49
N ARG A 33 8.32 -3.33 5.40
CA ARG A 33 9.04 -2.62 6.46
C ARG A 33 8.12 -1.85 7.39
N ARG A 34 7.10 -1.20 6.83
CA ARG A 34 6.25 -0.27 7.58
C ARG A 34 4.80 -0.44 7.16
N MET A 35 3.91 -0.48 8.13
CA MET A 35 2.47 -0.47 7.88
C MET A 35 1.75 0.19 9.04
N GLY A 36 0.78 1.04 8.72
CA GLY A 36 0.01 1.75 9.74
C GLY A 36 -1.39 2.05 9.26
N VAL A 37 -2.34 1.99 10.19
CA VAL A 37 -3.73 2.45 10.00
C VAL A 37 -4.08 3.34 11.19
N SER A 38 -4.63 4.51 10.88
CA SER A 38 -5.16 5.47 11.86
C SER A 38 -6.08 4.74 12.84
N ILE A 39 -5.93 5.02 14.14
CA ILE A 39 -6.68 4.33 15.21
C ILE A 39 -8.19 4.41 15.00
N HIS A 40 -8.69 5.53 14.49
CA HIS A 40 -10.12 5.78 14.22
C HIS A 40 -10.68 4.93 13.07
N HIS A 41 -9.81 4.31 12.29
CA HIS A 41 -10.13 3.56 11.07
C HIS A 41 -9.67 2.09 11.11
N ARG A 42 -9.13 1.64 12.26
CA ARG A 42 -8.77 0.22 12.47
C ARG A 42 -10.02 -0.66 12.48
N ARG A 43 -9.81 -1.98 12.28
CA ARG A 43 -10.88 -3.01 12.23
C ARG A 43 -11.90 -2.84 11.09
N ARG A 44 -11.69 -1.89 10.18
CA ARG A 44 -12.52 -1.69 8.96
C ARG A 44 -11.96 -2.39 7.71
N GLY A 45 -11.01 -3.31 7.87
CA GLY A 45 -10.40 -4.03 6.74
C GLY A 45 -9.35 -3.25 5.94
N ILE A 46 -9.08 -1.97 6.26
CA ILE A 46 -8.12 -1.12 5.52
C ILE A 46 -6.72 -1.77 5.45
N GLY A 47 -6.24 -2.34 6.56
CA GLY A 47 -4.95 -3.02 6.56
C GLY A 47 -4.92 -4.22 5.59
N ALA A 48 -6.00 -5.00 5.54
CA ALA A 48 -6.11 -6.10 4.59
C ALA A 48 -6.15 -5.61 3.13
N GLN A 49 -6.81 -4.48 2.87
CA GLN A 49 -6.82 -3.86 1.54
C GLN A 49 -5.42 -3.38 1.12
N LEU A 50 -4.67 -2.75 2.03
CA LEU A 50 -3.29 -2.32 1.77
C LEU A 50 -2.39 -3.51 1.41
N LEU A 51 -2.48 -4.62 2.15
CA LEU A 51 -1.72 -5.84 1.85
C LEU A 51 -2.10 -6.45 0.50
N ARG A 52 -3.40 -6.50 0.18
CA ARG A 52 -3.88 -7.00 -1.12
C ARG A 52 -3.36 -6.15 -2.28
N ALA A 53 -3.36 -4.82 -2.13
CA ALA A 53 -2.83 -3.91 -3.13
C ALA A 53 -1.34 -4.14 -3.37
N VAL A 54 -0.57 -4.35 -2.30
CA VAL A 54 0.86 -4.73 -2.39
C VAL A 54 1.03 -6.02 -3.17
N ILE A 55 0.36 -7.11 -2.77
CA ILE A 55 0.47 -8.42 -3.44
C ILE A 55 0.08 -8.34 -4.92
N ALA A 56 -0.91 -7.52 -5.26
CA ALA A 56 -1.30 -7.29 -6.65
C ALA A 56 -0.23 -6.53 -7.45
N SER A 57 0.47 -5.57 -6.82
CA SER A 57 1.54 -4.81 -7.45
C SER A 57 2.80 -5.65 -7.69
N THR A 58 3.14 -6.56 -6.79
CA THR A 58 4.33 -7.42 -6.94
C THR A 58 4.18 -8.42 -8.08
N ARG A 59 2.98 -8.95 -8.32
CA ARG A 59 2.67 -9.81 -9.47
C ARG A 59 2.82 -9.12 -10.83
N ARG A 60 2.72 -7.79 -10.85
CA ARG A 60 2.83 -6.97 -12.06
C ARG A 60 4.28 -6.56 -12.34
N SER A 61 5.09 -6.50 -11.28
CA SER A 61 6.51 -6.21 -11.31
C SER A 61 7.33 -7.51 -11.34
N SER A 62 7.10 -8.36 -12.35
CA SER A 62 8.10 -9.37 -12.71
C SER A 62 9.34 -8.61 -13.17
N PRO A 63 10.51 -8.71 -12.51
CA PRO A 63 11.70 -8.05 -13.00
C PRO A 63 12.08 -8.74 -14.32
N SER A 64 11.95 -8.01 -15.42
CA SER A 64 12.51 -8.41 -16.72
C SER A 64 14.01 -8.62 -16.52
N SER A 65 14.44 -9.87 -16.46
CA SER A 65 15.84 -10.27 -16.47
C SER A 65 16.43 -9.94 -17.83
N ASN A 66 17.38 -9.00 -17.86
CA ASN A 66 18.30 -8.76 -18.97
C ASN A 66 19.59 -9.55 -18.72
#